data_AF-A0A1G0NMF3-F1
#
_entry.id   AF-A0A1G0NMF3-F1
#
_cell.length_a   1.000
_cell.length_b   1.000
_cell.length_c   1.000
_cell.angle_alpha   90.00
_cell.angle_beta   90.00
_cell.angle_gamma   90.00
#
_symmetry.space_group_name_H-M   'P 1'
#
loop_
_entity.id
_entity.type
_entity.pdbx_description
1 polymer ?
#
loop_
_entity_poly.entity_id
_entity_poly.type
_entity_poly.pdbx_seq_one_letter_code
_entity_poly.pdbx_strand_id
1 'polypeptide(L)'
;MSLRKNTSEVQRLIAAFEQQADVFHDISFSVFVVSSDRDPPEDKFSSPNHAITLWQYYGAVGTEAERAQLLRNIATRDPNWGVRGAELSLMGVIQGSATPLFLRMAKRAGSLFNRKEVDAFKLQILDDILDKEASNRIDAKPVGSVNSNPLAVWLNYLLYYLSLPRLDITRLTPIEPEPFSLSMLALESLLANSQVVRSDRSTTPVADIRAAPTKVTTISDLCLVVTILFASVSRSFFEFPN
;
A
#
# COMPACT_ATOMS: atom_id res chain seq x y z
N MET A 1 15.84 4.35 -13.26
CA MET A 1 17.16 4.37 -12.57
C MET A 1 16.88 4.30 -11.08
N SER A 2 17.87 4.00 -10.21
CA SER A 2 17.61 3.98 -8.76
C SER A 2 17.27 5.37 -8.22
N LEU A 3 16.55 5.44 -7.09
CA LEU A 3 16.10 6.70 -6.48
C LEU A 3 17.25 7.69 -6.28
N ARG A 4 18.42 7.19 -5.85
CA ARG A 4 19.70 7.93 -5.69
C ARG A 4 20.22 8.63 -6.96
N LYS A 5 19.68 8.35 -8.14
CA LYS A 5 20.02 9.01 -9.41
C LYS A 5 18.92 9.93 -9.95
N ASN A 6 17.75 9.93 -9.32
CA ASN A 6 16.58 10.73 -9.71
C ASN A 6 16.37 11.96 -8.82
N THR A 7 17.37 12.36 -8.02
CA THR A 7 17.29 13.41 -6.99
C THR A 7 16.63 14.71 -7.47
N SER A 8 16.96 15.16 -8.69
CA SER A 8 16.36 16.36 -9.29
C SER A 8 14.88 16.18 -9.64
N GLU A 9 14.43 14.99 -10.05
CA GLU A 9 13.01 14.70 -10.27
C GLU A 9 12.26 14.52 -8.94
N VAL A 10 12.90 14.00 -7.89
CA VAL A 10 12.34 13.95 -6.53
C VAL A 10 12.08 15.37 -6.03
N GLN A 11 13.08 16.26 -6.10
CA GLN A 11 12.93 17.69 -5.75
C GLN A 11 11.84 18.39 -6.59
N ARG A 12 11.81 18.12 -7.90
CA ARG A 12 10.80 18.67 -8.83
C ARG A 12 9.39 18.14 -8.56
N LEU A 13 9.25 16.98 -7.92
CA LEU A 13 7.97 16.45 -7.46
C LEU A 13 7.59 17.01 -6.08
N ILE A 14 8.53 17.18 -5.14
CA ILE A 14 8.28 17.82 -3.83
C ILE A 14 7.66 19.20 -4.06
N ALA A 15 8.34 20.09 -4.80
CA ALA A 15 7.84 21.44 -5.07
C ALA A 15 6.50 21.46 -5.83
N ALA A 16 6.20 20.42 -6.62
CA ALA A 16 4.92 20.29 -7.29
C ALA A 16 3.80 19.78 -6.37
N PHE A 17 4.11 18.94 -5.38
CA PHE A 17 3.16 18.49 -4.35
C PHE A 17 2.90 19.57 -3.29
N GLU A 18 3.96 20.26 -2.84
CA GLU A 18 3.93 21.45 -1.98
C GLU A 18 2.95 22.51 -2.52
N GLN A 19 3.12 22.92 -3.79
CA GLN A 19 2.23 23.87 -4.46
C GLN A 19 0.75 23.41 -4.55
N GLN A 20 0.45 22.12 -4.34
CA GLN A 20 -0.93 21.61 -4.31
C GLN A 20 -1.46 21.41 -2.89
N ALA A 21 -0.60 21.10 -1.92
CA ALA A 21 -0.96 21.04 -0.51
C ALA A 21 -1.49 22.39 0.01
N ASP A 22 -0.81 23.49 -0.35
CA ASP A 22 -1.18 24.87 -0.01
C ASP A 22 -2.59 25.30 -0.49
N VAL A 23 -3.18 24.58 -1.44
CA VAL A 23 -4.47 24.93 -2.07
C VAL A 23 -5.68 24.35 -1.32
N PHE A 24 -5.46 23.44 -0.35
CA PHE A 24 -6.54 22.78 0.42
C PHE A 24 -7.65 22.19 -0.47
N HIS A 25 -7.25 21.32 -1.41
CA HIS A 25 -8.15 20.66 -2.35
C HIS A 25 -9.23 19.83 -1.64
N ASP A 26 -10.43 19.80 -2.23
CA ASP A 26 -11.39 18.71 -2.01
C ASP A 26 -10.81 17.43 -2.64
N ILE A 27 -10.15 16.63 -1.81
CA ILE A 27 -9.59 15.33 -2.16
C ILE A 27 -9.41 14.46 -0.90
N SER A 28 -9.66 13.17 -1.01
CA SER A 28 -9.30 12.18 0.03
C SER A 28 -8.60 10.96 -0.57
N PHE A 29 -7.82 10.27 0.26
CA PHE A 29 -7.37 8.91 0.03
C PHE A 29 -7.95 8.05 1.16
N SER A 30 -8.61 6.96 0.78
CA SER A 30 -9.15 5.98 1.72
C SER A 30 -8.80 4.57 1.25
N VAL A 31 -8.83 3.61 2.17
CA VAL A 31 -8.60 2.20 1.89
C VAL A 31 -9.67 1.32 2.51
N PHE A 32 -9.96 0.19 1.89
CA PHE A 32 -10.88 -0.82 2.42
C PHE A 32 -10.47 -2.22 1.94
N VAL A 33 -10.84 -3.25 2.68
CA VAL A 33 -10.62 -4.65 2.28
C VAL A 33 -11.90 -5.21 1.69
N VAL A 34 -11.80 -5.83 0.51
CA VAL A 34 -12.82 -6.73 -0.03
C VAL A 34 -12.43 -8.16 0.35
N SER A 35 -13.39 -8.96 0.79
CA SER A 35 -13.18 -10.35 1.19
C SER A 35 -14.32 -11.23 0.68
N SER A 36 -14.07 -12.51 0.44
CA SER A 36 -15.13 -13.43 -0.01
C SER A 36 -16.18 -13.78 1.06
N ASP A 37 -15.93 -13.44 2.33
CA ASP A 37 -16.86 -13.61 3.45
C ASP A 37 -17.73 -12.36 3.75
N ARG A 38 -17.53 -11.25 3.03
CA ARG A 38 -18.10 -9.93 3.37
C ARG A 38 -18.57 -9.16 2.14
N ASP A 39 -19.72 -8.50 2.28
CA ASP A 39 -20.14 -7.47 1.34
C ASP A 39 -19.15 -6.28 1.34
N PRO A 40 -18.93 -5.60 0.19
CA PRO A 40 -18.15 -4.38 0.14
C PRO A 40 -18.84 -3.24 0.91
N PRO A 41 -18.11 -2.16 1.30
CA PRO A 41 -18.71 -1.03 2.00
C PRO A 41 -19.92 -0.45 1.24
N GLU A 42 -21.02 -0.19 1.98
CA GLU A 42 -22.22 0.46 1.42
C GLU A 42 -21.98 1.94 1.03
N ASP A 43 -20.86 2.52 1.48
CA ASP A 43 -20.46 3.90 1.24
C ASP A 43 -20.29 4.21 -0.25
N LYS A 44 -21.22 4.99 -0.80
CA LYS A 44 -21.13 5.45 -2.20
C LYS A 44 -19.98 6.44 -2.37
N PHE A 45 -18.94 6.04 -3.09
CA PHE A 45 -17.82 6.91 -3.43
C PHE A 45 -18.27 8.17 -4.17
N SER A 46 -17.96 9.35 -3.61
CA SER A 46 -18.22 10.64 -4.24
C SER A 46 -17.51 10.75 -5.60
N SER A 47 -18.13 11.41 -6.58
CA SER A 47 -17.56 11.59 -7.92
C SER A 47 -16.94 12.98 -8.06
N PRO A 48 -15.75 13.15 -8.67
CA PRO A 48 -14.94 12.11 -9.30
C PRO A 48 -14.17 11.25 -8.28
N ASN A 49 -13.97 9.98 -8.61
CA ASN A 49 -13.15 9.04 -7.84
C ASN A 49 -12.32 8.12 -8.75
N HIS A 50 -11.42 7.36 -8.13
CA HIS A 50 -10.66 6.30 -8.77
C HIS A 50 -10.25 5.24 -7.73
N ALA A 51 -10.85 4.06 -7.83
CA ALA A 51 -10.44 2.88 -7.07
C ALA A 51 -9.33 2.11 -7.80
N ILE A 52 -8.42 1.48 -7.04
CA ILE A 52 -7.36 0.60 -7.55
C ILE A 52 -7.00 -0.46 -6.50
N THR A 53 -6.84 -1.71 -6.94
CA THR A 53 -6.35 -2.78 -6.06
C THR A 53 -4.88 -2.53 -5.70
N LEU A 54 -4.56 -2.51 -4.41
CA LEU A 54 -3.22 -2.29 -3.89
C LEU A 54 -2.46 -3.62 -3.74
N TRP A 55 -3.10 -4.61 -3.12
CA TRP A 55 -2.62 -5.99 -2.99
C TRP A 55 -3.77 -6.97 -2.82
N GLN A 56 -3.50 -8.27 -3.03
CA GLN A 56 -4.44 -9.37 -2.86
C GLN A 56 -3.77 -10.57 -2.19
N TYR A 57 -4.56 -11.31 -1.41
CA TYR A 57 -4.24 -12.61 -0.84
C TYR A 57 -5.22 -13.66 -1.38
N TYR A 58 -4.71 -14.81 -1.82
CA TYR A 58 -5.44 -15.87 -2.51
C TYR A 58 -5.64 -17.14 -1.66
N GLY A 59 -5.39 -17.03 -0.35
CA GLY A 59 -5.45 -18.15 0.57
C GLY A 59 -4.22 -19.07 0.51
N ALA A 60 -4.31 -20.15 1.28
CA ALA A 60 -3.28 -21.19 1.36
C ALA A 60 -3.53 -22.33 0.38
N VAL A 61 -2.60 -22.53 -0.56
CA VAL A 61 -2.71 -23.48 -1.68
C VAL A 61 -1.78 -24.68 -1.45
N GLY A 62 -2.32 -25.90 -1.38
CA GLY A 62 -1.54 -27.13 -1.16
C GLY A 62 -1.84 -28.27 -2.14
N THR A 63 -3.08 -28.39 -2.59
CA THR A 63 -3.58 -29.43 -3.50
C THR A 63 -3.43 -29.05 -4.97
N GLU A 64 -3.51 -30.07 -5.84
CA GLU A 64 -3.53 -29.88 -7.30
C GLU A 64 -4.76 -29.10 -7.77
N ALA A 65 -5.91 -29.29 -7.10
CA ALA A 65 -7.15 -28.59 -7.41
C ALA A 65 -7.10 -27.10 -7.05
N GLU A 66 -6.62 -26.75 -5.85
CA GLU A 66 -6.38 -25.36 -5.43
C GLU A 66 -5.40 -24.66 -6.39
N ARG A 67 -4.28 -25.32 -6.74
CA ARG A 67 -3.30 -24.82 -7.75
C ARG A 67 -3.97 -24.55 -9.10
N ALA A 68 -4.70 -25.53 -9.63
CA ALA A 68 -5.34 -25.42 -10.94
C ALA A 68 -6.43 -24.33 -10.96
N GLN A 69 -7.13 -24.10 -9.85
CA GLN A 69 -8.10 -23.01 -9.76
C GLN A 69 -7.41 -21.64 -9.71
N LEU A 70 -6.36 -21.48 -8.91
CA LEU A 70 -5.59 -20.24 -8.87
C LEU A 70 -5.01 -19.89 -10.26
N LEU A 71 -4.48 -20.88 -11.00
CA LEU A 71 -3.99 -20.67 -12.36
C LEU A 71 -5.11 -20.22 -13.33
N ARG A 72 -6.32 -20.78 -13.24
CA ARG A 72 -7.48 -20.31 -14.02
C ARG A 72 -7.87 -18.88 -13.67
N ASN A 73 -7.86 -18.52 -12.39
CA ASN A 73 -8.15 -17.16 -11.92
C ASN A 73 -7.09 -16.16 -12.42
N ILE A 74 -5.80 -16.54 -12.40
CA ILE A 74 -4.69 -15.71 -12.90
C ILE A 74 -4.79 -15.50 -14.42
N ALA A 75 -5.14 -16.55 -15.17
CA ALA A 75 -5.34 -16.46 -16.62
C ALA A 75 -6.54 -15.59 -17.03
N THR A 76 -7.50 -15.36 -16.13
CA THR A 76 -8.71 -14.54 -16.33
C THR A 76 -8.71 -13.24 -15.54
N ARG A 77 -7.53 -12.80 -15.08
CA ARG A 77 -7.34 -11.59 -14.27
C ARG A 77 -7.73 -10.30 -15.00
N ASP A 78 -8.34 -9.37 -14.26
CA ASP A 78 -8.51 -7.99 -14.70
C ASP A 78 -7.24 -7.17 -14.38
N PRO A 79 -6.77 -6.26 -15.24
CA PRO A 79 -5.54 -5.51 -14.96
C PRO A 79 -5.65 -4.39 -13.90
N ASN A 80 -6.86 -4.05 -13.47
CA ASN A 80 -7.18 -2.96 -12.54
C ASN A 80 -7.68 -3.52 -11.20
N TRP A 81 -8.57 -4.52 -11.29
CA TRP A 81 -9.20 -5.22 -10.16
C TRP A 81 -8.42 -6.48 -9.72
N GLY A 82 -7.46 -6.93 -10.53
CA GLY A 82 -6.57 -8.04 -10.22
C GLY A 82 -7.15 -9.42 -10.53
N VAL A 83 -6.69 -10.42 -9.78
CA VAL A 83 -7.06 -11.83 -9.93
C VAL A 83 -8.38 -12.09 -9.19
N ARG A 84 -9.30 -12.81 -9.85
CA ARG A 84 -10.62 -13.16 -9.28
C ARG A 84 -10.49 -14.24 -8.20
N GLY A 85 -11.43 -14.27 -7.25
CA GLY A 85 -11.43 -15.27 -6.18
C GLY A 85 -10.21 -15.15 -5.26
N ALA A 86 -9.80 -13.92 -4.96
CA ALA A 86 -8.95 -13.63 -3.81
C ALA A 86 -9.75 -13.79 -2.52
N GLU A 87 -9.10 -14.27 -1.47
CA GLU A 87 -9.67 -14.37 -0.12
C GLU A 87 -9.75 -12.98 0.51
N LEU A 88 -8.68 -12.18 0.40
CA LEU A 88 -8.64 -10.76 0.78
C LEU A 88 -8.08 -9.91 -0.38
N SER A 89 -8.58 -8.68 -0.54
CA SER A 89 -8.05 -7.69 -1.49
C SER A 89 -8.10 -6.29 -0.89
N LEU A 90 -6.94 -5.66 -0.67
CA LEU A 90 -6.90 -4.26 -0.24
C LEU A 90 -7.11 -3.35 -1.45
N MET A 91 -8.13 -2.51 -1.36
CA MET A 91 -8.47 -1.48 -2.33
C MET A 91 -8.07 -0.11 -1.79
N GLY A 92 -7.49 0.73 -2.64
CA GLY A 92 -7.28 2.15 -2.39
C GLY A 92 -8.21 2.98 -3.27
N VAL A 93 -8.83 4.02 -2.71
CA VAL A 93 -9.74 4.93 -3.41
C VAL A 93 -9.23 6.35 -3.23
N ILE A 94 -9.09 7.07 -4.34
CA ILE A 94 -8.96 8.52 -4.34
C ILE A 94 -10.33 9.11 -4.71
N GLN A 95 -10.80 10.10 -3.96
CA GLN A 95 -12.09 10.77 -4.19
C GLN A 95 -11.92 12.29 -4.15
N GLY A 96 -12.87 13.04 -4.71
CA GLY A 96 -12.90 14.50 -4.67
C GLY A 96 -12.33 15.16 -5.92
N SER A 97 -12.69 16.43 -6.12
CA SER A 97 -12.47 17.20 -7.36
C SER A 97 -11.03 17.16 -7.91
N ALA A 98 -10.00 17.17 -7.06
CA ALA A 98 -8.61 17.17 -7.49
C ALA A 98 -8.06 15.80 -7.94
N THR A 99 -8.86 14.72 -7.82
CA THR A 99 -8.50 13.34 -8.18
C THR A 99 -7.76 13.24 -9.53
N PRO A 100 -8.23 13.82 -10.66
CA PRO A 100 -7.54 13.66 -11.94
C PRO A 100 -6.14 14.28 -12.00
N LEU A 101 -5.86 15.30 -11.17
CA LEU A 101 -4.53 15.91 -11.04
C LEU A 101 -3.62 15.04 -10.16
N PHE A 102 -4.10 14.68 -8.96
CA PHE A 102 -3.37 13.82 -8.04
C PHE A 102 -2.92 12.52 -8.71
N LEU A 103 -3.81 11.84 -9.43
CA LEU A 103 -3.50 10.60 -10.15
C LEU A 103 -2.36 10.74 -11.17
N ARG A 104 -2.16 11.92 -11.79
CA ARG A 104 -1.03 12.16 -12.71
C ARG A 104 0.28 12.31 -11.94
N MET A 105 0.25 13.02 -10.81
CA MET A 105 1.43 13.26 -9.97
C MET A 105 1.85 11.98 -9.22
N ALA A 106 0.89 11.25 -8.62
CA ALA A 106 1.11 9.96 -7.98
C ALA A 106 1.68 8.90 -8.94
N LYS A 107 1.16 8.78 -10.17
CA LYS A 107 1.72 7.88 -11.19
C LYS A 107 3.16 8.25 -11.57
N ARG A 108 3.52 9.54 -11.52
CA ARG A 108 4.89 10.02 -11.77
C ARG A 108 5.82 9.73 -10.58
N ALA A 109 5.37 9.96 -9.35
CA ALA A 109 6.11 9.63 -8.13
C ALA A 109 6.35 8.11 -7.98
N GLY A 110 5.33 7.28 -8.19
CA GLY A 110 5.48 5.83 -8.24
C GLY A 110 6.34 5.30 -9.39
N SER A 111 6.63 6.13 -10.41
CA SER A 111 7.59 5.82 -11.48
C SER A 111 9.05 6.21 -11.14
N LEU A 112 9.31 6.83 -9.98
CA LEU A 112 10.68 7.08 -9.49
C LEU A 112 11.41 5.78 -9.18
N PHE A 113 10.70 4.82 -8.59
CA PHE A 113 11.23 3.54 -8.14
C PHE A 113 11.60 2.66 -9.34
N ASN A 114 12.85 2.19 -9.39
CA ASN A 114 13.22 1.17 -10.36
C ASN A 114 12.63 -0.18 -9.98
N ARG A 115 12.56 -1.11 -10.95
CA ARG A 115 12.03 -2.47 -10.75
C ARG A 115 12.54 -3.12 -9.47
N LYS A 116 13.85 -3.03 -9.14
CA LYS A 116 14.42 -3.61 -7.91
C LYS A 116 13.90 -2.99 -6.61
N GLU A 117 13.63 -1.68 -6.60
CA GLU A 117 13.14 -0.97 -5.41
C GLU A 117 11.65 -1.28 -5.20
N VAL A 118 10.84 -1.19 -6.27
CA VAL A 118 9.43 -1.64 -6.27
C VAL A 118 9.34 -3.09 -5.79
N ASP A 119 10.15 -3.96 -6.38
CA ASP A 119 10.04 -5.39 -6.20
C ASP A 119 10.58 -5.87 -4.84
N ALA A 120 11.54 -5.17 -4.22
CA ALA A 120 11.93 -5.39 -2.83
C ALA A 120 10.78 -5.02 -1.86
N PHE A 121 10.20 -3.85 -2.10
CA PHE A 121 9.10 -3.28 -1.31
C PHE A 121 7.83 -4.14 -1.32
N LYS A 122 7.46 -4.73 -2.46
CA LYS A 122 6.32 -5.67 -2.55
C LYS A 122 6.45 -6.87 -1.62
N LEU A 123 7.65 -7.37 -1.42
CA LEU A 123 7.86 -8.57 -0.59
C LEU A 123 7.67 -8.20 0.85
N GLN A 124 8.20 -7.05 1.30
CA GLN A 124 7.97 -6.59 2.66
C GLN A 124 6.48 -6.42 2.98
N ILE A 125 5.66 -6.01 1.99
CA ILE A 125 4.18 -6.04 2.12
C ILE A 125 3.63 -7.47 2.17
N LEU A 126 4.12 -8.38 1.32
CA LEU A 126 3.65 -9.76 1.29
C LEU A 126 4.06 -10.53 2.54
N ASP A 127 5.30 -10.44 3.00
CA ASP A 127 5.79 -10.97 4.27
C ASP A 127 4.87 -10.47 5.41
N ASP A 128 4.64 -9.15 5.50
CA ASP A 128 3.70 -8.53 6.48
C ASP A 128 2.25 -9.05 6.37
N ILE A 129 1.80 -9.64 5.26
CA ILE A 129 0.45 -10.22 5.10
C ILE A 129 0.47 -11.73 5.36
N LEU A 130 1.38 -12.44 4.72
CA LEU A 130 1.47 -13.90 4.70
C LEU A 130 1.88 -14.45 6.07
N ASP A 131 2.64 -13.70 6.88
CA ASP A 131 2.94 -14.04 8.28
C ASP A 131 1.72 -13.87 9.20
N LYS A 132 0.75 -13.00 8.84
CA LYS A 132 -0.50 -12.78 9.60
C LYS A 132 -1.59 -13.78 9.20
N GLU A 133 -1.74 -14.01 7.91
CA GLU A 133 -2.73 -14.94 7.33
C GLU A 133 -2.18 -16.38 7.17
N ALA A 134 -1.07 -16.69 7.86
CA ALA A 134 -0.40 -17.98 7.84
C ALA A 134 -1.30 -19.11 8.37
N SER A 135 -1.94 -19.86 7.46
CA SER A 135 -2.72 -21.02 7.87
C SER A 135 -1.83 -22.11 8.50
N ASN A 136 -2.27 -22.73 9.60
CA ASN A 136 -1.57 -23.85 10.25
C ASN A 136 -1.52 -25.16 9.41
N ARG A 137 -1.80 -25.11 8.10
CA ARG A 137 -1.74 -26.25 7.16
C ARG A 137 -0.31 -26.45 6.68
N ILE A 138 0.40 -27.42 7.26
CA ILE A 138 1.80 -27.77 6.91
C ILE A 138 2.00 -27.97 5.39
N ASP A 139 1.01 -28.54 4.70
CA ASP A 139 1.07 -28.89 3.27
C ASP A 139 0.56 -27.78 2.33
N ALA A 140 0.20 -26.59 2.83
CA ALA A 140 -0.32 -25.49 2.01
C ALA A 140 0.52 -24.22 2.15
N LYS A 141 0.73 -23.50 1.05
CA LYS A 141 1.52 -22.26 1.01
C LYS A 141 0.61 -21.06 0.82
N PRO A 142 0.67 -20.02 1.67
CA PRO A 142 -0.10 -18.81 1.49
C PRO A 142 0.40 -18.08 0.22
N VAL A 143 -0.52 -17.58 -0.62
CA VAL A 143 -0.16 -16.92 -1.89
C VAL A 143 -0.79 -15.54 -1.96
N GLY A 144 -0.01 -14.51 -2.31
CA GLY A 144 -0.51 -13.16 -2.53
C GLY A 144 0.21 -12.44 -3.67
N SER A 145 -0.24 -11.23 -3.99
CA SER A 145 0.44 -10.35 -4.96
C SER A 145 0.16 -8.87 -4.70
N VAL A 146 1.13 -8.01 -5.03
CA VAL A 146 1.04 -6.55 -4.89
C VAL A 146 1.05 -5.90 -6.28
N ASN A 147 0.15 -4.94 -6.51
CA ASN A 147 -0.08 -4.34 -7.83
C ASN A 147 1.17 -3.57 -8.32
N SER A 148 1.53 -3.78 -9.59
CA SER A 148 2.70 -3.16 -10.24
C SER A 148 2.41 -1.87 -11.00
N ASN A 149 1.15 -1.40 -11.00
CA ASN A 149 0.78 -0.10 -11.55
C ASN A 149 1.50 1.03 -10.76
N PRO A 150 2.18 2.00 -11.41
CA PRO A 150 2.85 3.09 -10.70
C PRO A 150 1.98 3.85 -9.70
N LEU A 151 0.66 3.94 -9.94
CA LEU A 151 -0.26 4.50 -8.94
C LEU A 151 -0.31 3.64 -7.67
N ALA A 152 -0.53 2.32 -7.81
CA ALA A 152 -0.60 1.42 -6.67
C ALA A 152 0.76 1.29 -5.97
N VAL A 153 1.88 1.38 -6.70
CA VAL A 153 3.22 1.49 -6.11
C VAL A 153 3.33 2.72 -5.22
N TRP A 154 2.85 3.89 -5.69
CA TRP A 154 2.84 5.10 -4.88
C TRP A 154 1.93 4.98 -3.65
N LEU A 155 0.68 4.57 -3.82
CA LEU A 155 -0.28 4.47 -2.73
C LEU A 155 0.12 3.44 -1.67
N ASN A 156 0.63 2.26 -2.07
CA ASN A 156 1.24 1.32 -1.12
C ASN A 156 2.42 1.96 -0.37
N TYR A 157 3.29 2.71 -1.06
CA TYR A 157 4.44 3.38 -0.41
C TYR A 157 3.98 4.44 0.61
N LEU A 158 2.89 5.17 0.34
CA LEU A 158 2.31 6.10 1.33
C LEU A 158 1.80 5.38 2.59
N LEU A 159 1.12 4.24 2.44
CA LEU A 159 0.63 3.44 3.58
C LEU A 159 1.79 2.88 4.43
N TYR A 160 2.86 2.41 3.76
CA TYR A 160 4.08 1.91 4.40
C TYR A 160 4.88 3.03 5.06
N TYR A 161 4.95 4.22 4.44
CA TYR A 161 5.55 5.41 5.02
C TYR A 161 4.84 5.82 6.31
N LEU A 162 3.50 5.79 6.33
CA LEU A 162 2.69 6.02 7.53
C LEU A 162 2.74 4.87 8.56
N SER A 163 3.45 3.78 8.28
CA SER A 163 3.60 2.62 9.17
C SER A 163 2.30 1.95 9.61
N LEU A 164 1.16 2.21 8.95
CA LEU A 164 -0.18 1.89 9.43
C LEU A 164 -0.31 0.39 9.76
N PRO A 165 -0.33 0.01 11.06
CA PRO A 165 -0.10 -1.38 11.44
C PRO A 165 -1.38 -2.23 11.34
N ARG A 166 -2.54 -1.57 11.26
CA ARG A 166 -3.88 -2.15 11.22
C ARG A 166 -4.76 -1.24 10.38
N LEU A 167 -5.21 -1.73 9.23
CA LEU A 167 -6.32 -1.16 8.48
C LEU A 167 -7.58 -1.88 8.96
N ASP A 168 -8.68 -1.17 9.20
CA ASP A 168 -9.92 -1.83 9.61
C ASP A 168 -10.51 -2.56 8.39
N ILE A 169 -10.53 -3.89 8.47
CA ILE A 169 -11.01 -4.79 7.42
C ILE A 169 -12.51 -4.57 7.15
N THR A 170 -13.24 -3.91 8.05
CA THR A 170 -14.70 -3.75 7.98
C THR A 170 -15.18 -2.40 7.42
N ARG A 171 -14.31 -1.41 7.19
CA ARG A 171 -14.74 -0.04 6.83
C ARG A 171 -13.81 0.68 5.86
N LEU A 172 -14.37 1.67 5.16
CA LEU A 172 -13.59 2.65 4.42
C LEU A 172 -12.77 3.50 5.39
N THR A 173 -11.49 3.17 5.52
CA THR A 173 -10.53 3.82 6.42
C THR A 173 -9.92 5.03 5.70
N PRO A 174 -10.20 6.28 6.12
CA PRO A 174 -9.52 7.45 5.56
C PRO A 174 -8.05 7.47 5.96
N ILE A 175 -7.20 7.99 5.06
CA ILE A 175 -5.76 8.13 5.27
C ILE A 175 -5.44 9.62 5.44
N GLU A 176 -4.81 9.96 6.56
CA GLU A 176 -4.35 11.30 6.89
C GLU A 176 -2.81 11.37 6.97
N PRO A 177 -2.16 12.52 6.68
CA PRO A 177 -2.75 13.76 6.15
C PRO A 177 -3.23 13.60 4.69
N GLU A 178 -3.81 14.67 4.13
CA GLU A 178 -4.40 14.62 2.78
C GLU A 178 -3.37 14.22 1.69
N PRO A 179 -3.81 13.65 0.55
CA PRO A 179 -2.95 12.94 -0.40
C PRO A 179 -1.77 13.74 -0.96
N PHE A 180 -1.90 15.05 -1.20
CA PHE A 180 -0.80 15.87 -1.72
C PHE A 180 0.27 16.12 -0.64
N SER A 181 -0.14 16.55 0.56
CA SER A 181 0.72 16.71 1.74
C SER A 181 1.41 15.42 2.14
N LEU A 182 0.67 14.31 2.18
CA LEU A 182 1.21 12.97 2.43
C LEU A 182 2.25 12.58 1.38
N SER A 183 2.00 12.89 0.10
CA SER A 183 2.96 12.64 -0.97
C SER A 183 4.20 13.53 -0.88
N MET A 184 4.06 14.79 -0.48
CA MET A 184 5.17 15.71 -0.21
C MET A 184 6.07 15.15 0.91
N LEU A 185 5.49 14.88 2.09
CA LEU A 185 6.19 14.37 3.27
C LEU A 185 6.90 13.02 3.01
N ALA A 186 6.30 12.15 2.19
CA ALA A 186 6.91 10.90 1.77
C ALA A 186 8.09 11.13 0.79
N LEU A 187 7.98 12.06 -0.15
CA LEU A 187 9.08 12.41 -1.07
C LEU A 187 10.24 13.11 -0.36
N GLU A 188 9.98 14.01 0.59
CA GLU A 188 11.00 14.62 1.45
C GLU A 188 11.75 13.56 2.26
N SER A 189 11.02 12.62 2.85
CA SER A 189 11.61 11.51 3.59
C SER A 189 12.46 10.60 2.70
N LEU A 190 12.04 10.36 1.45
CA LEU A 190 12.79 9.62 0.43
C LEU A 190 14.04 10.38 -0.07
N LEU A 191 13.99 11.71 -0.09
CA LEU A 191 15.12 12.57 -0.44
C LEU A 191 16.18 12.57 0.68
N ALA A 192 15.75 12.67 1.94
CA ALA A 192 16.64 12.61 3.10
C ALA A 192 17.20 11.19 3.33
N ASN A 193 16.31 10.18 3.32
CA ASN A 193 16.65 8.78 3.52
C ASN A 193 16.54 8.03 2.19
N SER A 194 17.66 7.88 1.50
CA SER A 194 17.75 7.21 0.19
C SER A 194 17.56 5.67 0.20
N GLN A 195 16.84 5.16 1.20
CA GLN A 195 16.39 3.78 1.36
C GLN A 195 14.90 3.79 1.70
N VAL A 196 14.17 2.78 1.22
CA VAL A 196 12.73 2.62 1.49
C VAL A 196 12.55 2.07 2.91
N VAL A 197 12.83 2.92 3.91
CA VAL A 197 12.68 2.60 5.33
C VAL A 197 11.27 2.96 5.78
N ARG A 198 10.62 2.06 6.50
CA ARG A 198 9.37 2.30 7.22
C ARG A 198 9.55 3.50 8.14
N SER A 199 8.71 4.53 8.04
CA SER A 199 8.90 5.71 8.89
C SER A 199 8.34 5.40 10.27
N ASP A 200 9.22 5.25 11.26
CA ASP A 200 8.87 4.98 12.66
C ASP A 200 8.36 6.28 13.33
N ARG A 201 7.26 6.79 12.75
CA ARG A 201 6.49 7.94 13.22
C ARG A 201 5.26 7.51 14.02
N SER A 202 5.16 6.23 14.40
CA SER A 202 4.34 5.87 15.55
C SER A 202 4.89 6.57 16.77
N THR A 203 4.16 7.58 17.23
CA THR A 203 4.08 8.08 18.61
C THR A 203 4.98 7.37 19.62
N THR A 204 5.79 8.14 20.33
CA THR A 204 6.21 7.76 21.69
C THR A 204 5.01 7.15 22.43
N PRO A 205 5.12 5.92 22.98
CA PRO A 205 4.06 5.33 23.78
C PRO A 205 3.55 6.33 24.80
N VAL A 206 2.24 6.31 25.10
CA VAL A 206 1.67 7.25 26.09
C VAL A 206 2.31 7.09 27.50
N ALA A 207 3.01 5.97 27.73
CA ALA A 207 3.89 5.75 28.88
C ALA A 207 5.09 6.72 28.96
N ASP A 208 5.64 7.17 27.83
CA ASP A 208 6.78 8.11 27.77
C ASP A 208 6.34 9.57 27.99
N ILE A 209 5.03 9.85 27.97
CA ILE A 209 4.48 11.17 28.30
C ILE A 209 4.08 11.22 29.78
N ARG A 210 5.08 11.21 30.67
CA ARG A 210 4.94 11.71 32.05
C ARG A 210 6.25 12.16 32.67
N ALA A 211 6.14 13.03 33.66
CA ALA A 211 7.27 13.63 34.35
C ALA A 211 8.15 12.59 35.07
N ALA A 212 9.45 12.89 35.11
CA ALA A 212 10.48 12.08 35.76
C ALA A 212 10.34 12.02 37.30
N PRO A 213 11.06 11.12 38.00
CA PRO A 213 11.29 9.71 37.64
C PRO A 213 11.25 8.75 38.86
N THR A 214 10.85 7.48 38.65
CA THR A 214 11.10 6.41 39.64
C THR A 214 11.47 5.09 38.95
N LYS A 215 12.38 4.31 39.58
CA LYS A 215 12.99 3.08 39.04
C LYS A 215 12.08 1.84 39.20
N VAL A 216 12.29 0.78 38.39
CA VAL A 216 12.62 -0.62 38.81
C VAL A 216 12.62 -1.64 37.63
N THR A 217 13.82 -2.09 37.24
CA THR A 217 14.28 -3.43 36.77
C THR A 217 13.55 -4.30 35.68
N THR A 218 14.26 -4.56 34.55
CA THR A 218 14.39 -5.86 33.78
C THR A 218 13.18 -6.47 33.03
N ILE A 219 13.27 -7.35 32.00
CA ILE A 219 14.36 -8.15 31.34
C ILE A 219 13.99 -8.54 29.87
N SER A 220 14.95 -8.77 28.94
CA SER A 220 14.91 -9.52 27.63
C SER A 220 13.83 -9.21 26.54
N ASP A 221 13.97 -9.42 25.21
CA ASP A 221 15.10 -9.73 24.29
C ASP A 221 14.72 -9.45 22.79
N LEU A 222 15.57 -9.87 21.83
CA LEU A 222 15.66 -9.59 20.38
C LEU A 222 14.49 -10.16 19.48
N CYS A 223 14.37 -10.02 18.13
CA CYS A 223 15.31 -9.70 17.03
C CYS A 223 14.68 -9.29 15.65
N LEU A 224 15.54 -9.02 14.64
CA LEU A 224 15.37 -8.83 13.16
C LEU A 224 14.49 -9.89 12.44
N VAL A 225 13.83 -9.72 11.24
CA VAL A 225 13.91 -8.87 10.01
C VAL A 225 14.64 -9.50 8.77
N VAL A 226 14.13 -9.25 7.52
CA VAL A 226 14.57 -9.60 6.11
C VAL A 226 13.83 -10.80 5.45
N THR A 227 13.08 -10.81 4.31
CA THR A 227 12.93 -10.07 2.99
C THR A 227 13.67 -10.67 1.75
N ILE A 228 12.98 -11.23 0.70
CA ILE A 228 13.48 -11.57 -0.71
C ILE A 228 12.41 -12.33 -1.59
N LEU A 229 12.19 -12.27 -2.95
CA LEU A 229 12.64 -11.45 -4.14
C LEU A 229 11.69 -11.50 -5.43
N PHE A 230 10.92 -10.43 -5.76
CA PHE A 230 10.51 -9.84 -7.09
C PHE A 230 9.26 -10.16 -8.01
N ALA A 231 8.76 -9.07 -8.68
CA ALA A 231 8.25 -8.90 -10.09
C ALA A 231 6.81 -9.32 -10.53
N SER A 232 6.15 -8.78 -11.60
CA SER A 232 6.13 -7.47 -12.34
C SER A 232 4.99 -7.44 -13.43
N VAL A 233 4.59 -6.26 -13.96
CA VAL A 233 3.76 -6.01 -15.21
C VAL A 233 2.24 -6.41 -15.20
N SER A 234 1.25 -5.69 -15.78
CA SER A 234 0.89 -4.26 -16.05
C SER A 234 -0.46 -4.17 -16.82
N ARG A 235 -1.12 -2.97 -16.81
CA ARG A 235 -2.03 -2.38 -17.85
C ARG A 235 -3.49 -2.87 -18.08
N SER A 236 -4.44 -1.97 -17.77
CA SER A 236 -5.58 -1.49 -18.60
C SER A 236 -7.03 -1.68 -18.10
N PHE A 237 -7.72 -0.54 -17.91
CA PHE A 237 -9.17 -0.21 -18.01
C PHE A 237 -10.27 -1.28 -17.83
N PHE A 238 -11.28 -0.96 -17.01
CA PHE A 238 -12.64 -0.69 -17.51
C PHE A 238 -13.48 0.18 -16.55
N GLU A 239 -14.47 0.87 -17.09
CA GLU A 239 -15.55 1.60 -16.37
C GLU A 239 -16.75 0.66 -16.13
N PHE A 240 -17.62 0.96 -15.16
CA PHE A 240 -18.88 0.23 -14.95
C PHE A 240 -20.10 1.15 -15.12
N PRO A 241 -21.18 0.70 -15.82
CA PRO A 241 -22.42 1.45 -15.96
C PRO A 241 -23.37 1.25 -14.75
N ASN A 242 -24.50 1.97 -14.78
CA ASN A 242 -25.62 1.84 -13.83
C ASN A 242 -26.34 0.48 -13.94
#